data_AF-A0A5Q0GWY7-F1
#
_entry.id   AF-A0A5Q0GWY7-F1
#
_cell.length_a   1.000
_cell.length_b   1.000
_cell.length_c   1.000
_cell.angle_alpha   90.00
_cell.angle_beta   90.00
_cell.angle_gamma   90.00
#
_symmetry.space_group_name_H-M   'P 1'
#
loop_
_entity.id
_entity.type
_entity.pdbx_description
1 polymer ?
#
loop_
_entity_poly.entity_id
_entity_poly.type
_entity_poly.pdbx_seq_one_letter_code
_entity_poly.pdbx_strand_id
1 'polypeptide(L)'
;MSVSAPPDAVVPSAAGDVVDCARRFREHAHVVTDPGGRRLGVVTGPTPRANLVGSLPPLYPEWLGGRVFCEAHGVRFPYVAGEMANGISTTRLVVAMAEAGMLGFFGAAGLGPGEVEAAVRELGRALPGRGNWGVNLIHSPGEPASERAVVDVVLRHGVPRVSASAFMDLTPAVVRCAASGLRLDRDGRITRRVRVLAKLSRPEVAEKFLSPAPAALLRSLVDRGDLTGEEARLAARVPVAEDVTVEADSGGHTDNRPLGALLPTVLALRDRHVRRHGHPVRVGAAGGLGTPEAVAAAFALGADYVVTGSVNQVAVEAGVSDTAKRMLSEVDVADVAMAPAADMFELGVRLQVVRRGTLFAARAARLYEAYRDHPGLHALPGEVAARLEREVFRMPLARVWELTREFWRHRDPAQLDRAERDPKHRMALVFRWYLGNSSRWAITGDPDRRTDYQLWCGPALGAFNRWAAGSFLAEPGNRTVAQIALNLLEGAAVATRAHQLRTLGVAVPAAAAVFRPVRLA
;
A
#
# COMPACT_ATOMS: atom_id res chain seq x y z
N MET A 1 -52.38 3.30 44.40
CA MET A 1 -51.36 4.38 44.44
C MET A 1 -50.55 4.29 43.16
N SER A 2 -50.80 5.22 42.23
CA SER A 2 -50.06 5.35 40.97
C SER A 2 -48.69 5.96 41.29
N VAL A 3 -47.61 5.18 41.13
CA VAL A 3 -46.25 5.71 41.22
C VAL A 3 -45.95 6.34 39.86
N SER A 4 -46.00 7.67 39.79
CA SER A 4 -45.51 8.39 38.61
C SER A 4 -44.02 8.12 38.48
N ALA A 5 -43.59 7.57 37.34
CA ALA A 5 -42.19 7.52 37.00
C ALA A 5 -41.59 8.94 37.11
N PRO A 6 -40.41 9.12 37.72
CA PRO A 6 -39.80 10.44 37.82
C PRO A 6 -39.66 11.04 36.41
N PRO A 7 -39.91 12.34 36.23
CA PRO A 7 -40.03 12.98 34.91
C PRO A 7 -38.75 12.94 34.03
N ASP A 8 -37.65 12.37 34.54
CA ASP A 8 -36.35 12.28 33.87
C ASP A 8 -35.87 10.83 33.60
N ALA A 9 -36.75 9.83 33.70
CA ALA A 9 -36.38 8.44 33.39
C ALA A 9 -36.12 8.25 31.88
N VAL A 10 -34.84 8.26 31.47
CA VAL A 10 -34.44 7.95 30.09
C VAL A 10 -34.77 6.48 29.80
N VAL A 11 -35.71 6.25 28.88
CA VAL A 11 -36.13 4.91 28.46
C VAL A 11 -35.03 4.29 27.59
N PRO A 12 -34.69 2.99 27.75
CA PRO A 12 -33.73 2.32 26.88
C PRO A 12 -34.12 2.44 25.41
N SER A 13 -33.12 2.76 24.60
CA SER A 13 -33.27 3.12 23.20
C SER A 13 -33.67 1.92 22.33
N ALA A 14 -34.43 2.16 21.27
CA ALA A 14 -34.74 1.13 20.27
C ALA A 14 -33.48 0.75 19.47
N ALA A 15 -33.53 -0.37 18.74
CA ALA A 15 -32.41 -0.79 17.88
C ALA A 15 -32.02 0.28 16.84
N GLY A 16 -32.96 1.10 16.37
CA GLY A 16 -32.71 2.22 15.46
C GLY A 16 -31.80 3.29 16.07
N ASP A 17 -32.01 3.61 17.34
CA ASP A 17 -31.23 4.63 18.05
C ASP A 17 -29.75 4.24 18.18
N VAL A 18 -29.46 2.93 18.30
CA VAL A 18 -28.08 2.41 18.32
C VAL A 18 -27.39 2.57 16.97
N VAL A 19 -28.11 2.33 15.87
CA VAL A 19 -27.58 2.52 14.51
C VAL A 19 -27.27 4.00 14.26
N ASP A 20 -28.20 4.89 14.61
CA ASP A 20 -28.03 6.33 14.41
C ASP A 20 -26.93 6.89 15.30
N CYS A 21 -26.81 6.41 16.54
CA CYS A 21 -25.71 6.75 17.43
C CYS A 21 -24.35 6.33 16.85
N ALA A 22 -24.26 5.13 16.26
CA ALA A 22 -23.02 4.67 15.61
C ALA A 22 -22.60 5.57 14.44
N ARG A 23 -23.57 6.12 13.70
CA ARG A 23 -23.36 7.02 12.56
C ARG A 23 -23.06 8.46 12.97
N ARG A 24 -23.60 8.92 14.09
CA ARG A 24 -23.33 10.24 14.69
C ARG A 24 -22.08 10.21 15.56
N PHE A 25 -21.03 9.53 15.10
CA PHE A 25 -19.82 9.27 15.88
C PHE A 25 -19.02 10.53 16.24
N ARG A 26 -19.32 11.69 15.62
CA ARG A 26 -18.74 13.00 15.96
C ARG A 26 -19.42 13.68 17.15
N GLU A 27 -20.46 13.07 17.70
CA GLU A 27 -21.17 13.57 18.88
C GLU A 27 -20.81 12.73 20.11
N HIS A 28 -21.07 13.30 21.29
CA HIS A 28 -21.06 12.51 22.51
C HIS A 28 -22.16 11.46 22.45
N ALA A 29 -21.80 10.22 22.79
CA ALA A 29 -22.73 9.11 22.96
C ALA A 29 -22.71 8.66 24.42
N HIS A 30 -23.88 8.56 25.04
CA HIS A 30 -24.05 8.16 26.42
C HIS A 30 -24.81 6.84 26.47
N VAL A 31 -24.21 5.83 27.09
CA VAL A 31 -24.89 4.58 27.41
C VAL A 31 -25.66 4.77 28.70
N VAL A 32 -26.94 4.51 28.66
CA VAL A 32 -27.87 4.67 29.79
C VAL A 32 -28.54 3.34 30.12
N THR A 33 -29.05 3.21 31.34
CA THR A 33 -29.84 2.05 31.76
C THR A 33 -31.28 2.43 32.08
N ASP A 34 -32.21 1.47 31.99
CA ASP A 34 -33.52 1.64 32.64
C ASP A 34 -33.38 1.78 34.17
N PRO A 35 -34.38 2.33 34.88
CA PRO A 35 -34.37 2.42 36.35
C PRO A 35 -34.18 1.06 37.05
N GLY A 36 -34.50 -0.05 36.38
CA GLY A 36 -34.33 -1.40 36.89
C GLY A 36 -32.93 -2.00 36.70
N GLY A 37 -32.02 -1.34 35.97
CA GLY A 37 -30.66 -1.83 35.70
C GLY A 37 -30.58 -3.00 34.71
N ARG A 38 -31.67 -3.34 34.01
CA ARG A 38 -31.81 -4.58 33.22
C ARG A 38 -31.59 -4.37 31.73
N ARG A 39 -31.72 -3.14 31.23
CA ARG A 39 -31.63 -2.84 29.80
C ARG A 39 -30.78 -1.61 29.54
N LEU A 40 -29.82 -1.75 28.63
CA LEU A 40 -28.99 -0.66 28.15
C LEU A 40 -29.59 -0.01 26.91
N GLY A 41 -29.50 1.31 26.85
CA GLY A 41 -29.82 2.14 25.69
C GLY A 41 -28.72 3.15 25.41
N VAL A 42 -28.87 3.91 24.33
CA VAL A 42 -27.95 4.98 23.94
C VAL A 42 -28.69 6.29 23.69
N VAL A 43 -28.06 7.40 24.07
CA VAL A 43 -28.52 8.75 23.75
C VAL A 43 -27.34 9.60 23.27
N THR A 44 -27.56 10.49 22.31
CA THR A 44 -26.56 11.43 21.80
C THR A 44 -26.80 12.85 22.33
N GLY A 45 -25.75 13.64 22.54
CA GLY A 45 -25.86 15.04 22.92
C GLY A 45 -25.41 15.34 24.36
N PRO A 46 -26.11 16.21 25.12
CA PRO A 46 -25.73 16.54 26.49
C PRO A 46 -25.73 15.34 27.43
N THR A 47 -24.87 15.36 28.45
CA THR A 47 -24.76 14.27 29.42
C THR A 47 -26.05 14.10 30.23
N PRO A 48 -26.65 12.89 30.25
CA PRO A 48 -27.83 12.61 31.06
C PRO A 48 -27.58 12.79 32.56
N ARG A 49 -28.59 13.30 33.29
CA ARG A 49 -28.51 13.56 34.74
C ARG A 49 -28.67 12.30 35.61
N ALA A 50 -29.26 11.23 35.08
CA ALA A 50 -29.51 9.98 35.79
C ALA A 50 -29.31 8.77 34.87
N ASN A 51 -29.11 7.60 35.47
CA ASN A 51 -28.99 6.30 34.80
C ASN A 51 -27.83 6.20 33.78
N LEU A 52 -26.80 7.02 33.92
CA LEU A 52 -25.60 6.97 33.07
C LEU A 52 -24.74 5.76 33.43
N VAL A 53 -24.45 4.92 32.44
CA VAL A 53 -23.53 3.77 32.56
C VAL A 53 -22.14 4.14 32.05
N GLY A 54 -22.07 4.89 30.96
CA GLY A 54 -20.79 5.31 30.38
C GLY A 54 -20.97 6.38 29.32
N SER A 55 -19.90 7.14 29.08
CA SER A 55 -19.86 8.18 28.06
C SER A 55 -18.72 7.88 27.09
N LEU A 56 -19.03 7.96 25.80
CA LEU A 56 -18.05 7.87 24.73
C LEU A 56 -17.92 9.26 24.09
N PRO A 57 -16.73 9.89 24.10
CA PRO A 57 -16.53 11.20 23.48
C PRO A 57 -16.68 11.13 21.95
N PRO A 58 -16.77 12.28 21.26
CA PRO A 58 -16.63 12.34 19.81
C PRO A 58 -15.42 11.57 19.29
N LEU A 59 -15.61 10.91 18.16
CA LEU A 59 -14.60 10.18 17.40
C LEU A 59 -14.44 10.87 16.05
N TYR A 60 -13.23 10.91 15.52
CA TYR A 60 -12.96 11.51 14.23
C TYR A 60 -12.02 10.61 13.43
N PRO A 61 -12.17 10.47 12.11
CA PRO A 61 -11.30 9.59 11.33
C PRO A 61 -9.81 9.95 11.41
N GLU A 62 -9.51 11.24 11.63
CA GLU A 62 -8.17 11.77 11.91
C GLU A 62 -7.52 11.15 13.17
N TRP A 63 -8.31 10.58 14.06
CA TRP A 63 -7.89 10.08 15.38
C TRP A 63 -7.87 8.55 15.48
N LEU A 64 -8.22 7.83 14.39
CA LEU A 64 -8.25 6.37 14.40
C LEU A 64 -6.83 5.77 14.48
N GLY A 65 -5.85 6.44 13.87
CA GLY A 65 -4.43 6.06 13.93
C GLY A 65 -3.62 6.92 14.89
N GLY A 66 -2.30 6.84 14.75
CA GLY A 66 -1.35 7.60 15.56
C GLY A 66 -1.32 9.07 15.15
N ARG A 67 -1.73 9.99 16.03
CA ARG A 67 -1.61 11.44 15.81
C ARG A 67 -0.19 11.87 15.46
N VAL A 68 0.79 11.17 16.02
CA VAL A 68 2.22 11.38 15.76
C VAL A 68 2.57 11.17 14.28
N PHE A 69 1.88 10.28 13.56
CA PHE A 69 2.05 10.15 12.11
C PHE A 69 1.54 11.39 11.38
N CYS A 70 0.33 11.85 11.71
CA CYS A 70 -0.25 13.05 11.12
C CYS A 70 0.63 14.28 11.31
N GLU A 71 1.14 14.48 12.53
CA GLU A 71 2.07 15.56 12.88
C GLU A 71 3.42 15.44 12.13
N ALA A 72 4.04 14.25 12.14
CA ALA A 72 5.33 14.01 11.50
C ALA A 72 5.29 14.22 9.98
N HIS A 73 4.14 13.94 9.36
CA HIS A 73 3.95 14.03 7.92
C HIS A 73 3.12 15.23 7.46
N GLY A 74 2.64 16.08 8.37
CA GLY A 74 1.79 17.24 8.02
C GLY A 74 0.54 16.82 7.23
N VAL A 75 -0.06 15.68 7.60
CA VAL A 75 -1.28 15.15 6.99
C VAL A 75 -2.44 15.25 7.98
N ARG A 76 -3.66 15.34 7.45
CA ARG A 76 -4.90 15.35 8.24
C ARG A 76 -5.28 13.94 8.68
N PHE A 77 -5.17 12.98 7.78
CA PHE A 77 -5.58 11.60 8.04
C PHE A 77 -4.38 10.64 8.05
N PRO A 78 -4.39 9.62 8.93
CA PRO A 78 -3.36 8.59 8.99
C PRO A 78 -3.55 7.55 7.86
N TYR A 79 -3.53 8.02 6.61
CA TYR A 79 -3.84 7.25 5.42
C TYR A 79 -2.85 7.56 4.30
N VAL A 80 -2.39 6.49 3.64
CA VAL A 80 -1.41 6.55 2.56
C VAL A 80 -1.97 5.82 1.34
N ALA A 81 -1.90 6.44 0.17
CA ALA A 81 -1.97 5.70 -1.10
C ALA A 81 -0.58 5.13 -1.41
N GLY A 82 -0.45 3.82 -1.29
CA GLY A 82 0.78 3.10 -1.59
C GLY A 82 1.12 3.15 -3.08
N GLU A 83 2.39 3.02 -3.39
CA GLU A 83 2.86 3.02 -4.77
C GLU A 83 2.32 1.84 -5.59
N MET A 84 2.07 2.07 -6.88
CA MET A 84 1.74 1.06 -7.87
C MET A 84 2.64 1.27 -9.09
N ALA A 85 3.42 0.25 -9.45
CA ALA A 85 4.50 0.30 -10.42
C ALA A 85 4.10 0.83 -11.82
N ASN A 86 5.10 1.15 -12.64
CA ASN A 86 4.97 1.63 -14.02
C ASN A 86 4.07 2.88 -14.16
N GLY A 87 4.13 3.78 -13.16
CA GLY A 87 3.32 5.00 -13.16
C GLY A 87 1.83 4.78 -12.95
N ILE A 88 1.38 3.59 -12.53
CA ILE A 88 -0.03 3.35 -12.19
C ILE A 88 -0.46 4.27 -11.03
N SER A 89 0.40 4.46 -10.03
CA SER A 89 0.29 5.61 -9.11
C SER A 89 0.84 6.85 -9.80
N THR A 90 -0.04 7.57 -10.50
CA THR A 90 0.29 8.74 -11.32
C THR A 90 0.60 9.96 -10.46
N THR A 91 1.17 10.99 -11.08
CA THR A 91 1.31 12.32 -10.46
C THR A 91 -0.05 12.89 -10.04
N ARG A 92 -1.08 12.75 -10.88
CA ARG A 92 -2.47 13.16 -10.58
C ARG A 92 -3.03 12.50 -9.33
N LEU A 93 -2.78 11.19 -9.15
CA LEU A 93 -3.22 10.46 -7.97
C LEU A 93 -2.53 10.99 -6.71
N VAL A 94 -1.21 11.23 -6.79
CA VAL A 94 -0.44 11.78 -5.66
C VAL A 94 -0.89 13.21 -5.32
N VAL A 95 -1.17 14.05 -6.32
CA VAL A 95 -1.71 15.40 -6.12
C VAL A 95 -3.07 15.33 -5.42
N ALA A 96 -4.01 14.52 -5.92
CA ALA A 96 -5.34 14.36 -5.33
C ALA A 96 -5.28 13.89 -3.86
N MET A 97 -4.38 12.94 -3.55
CA MET A 97 -4.14 12.50 -2.16
C MET A 97 -3.56 13.62 -1.29
N ALA A 98 -2.61 14.38 -1.81
CA ALA A 98 -1.97 15.45 -1.07
C ALA A 98 -2.95 16.61 -0.77
N GLU A 99 -3.84 16.92 -1.71
CA GLU A 99 -4.91 17.92 -1.56
C GLU A 99 -5.97 17.46 -0.56
N ALA A 100 -6.31 16.17 -0.55
CA ALA A 100 -7.21 15.55 0.44
C ALA A 100 -6.60 15.45 1.86
N GLY A 101 -5.39 15.98 2.08
CA GLY A 101 -4.73 15.96 3.37
C GLY A 101 -4.19 14.58 3.76
N MET A 102 -3.84 13.76 2.78
CA MET A 102 -3.29 12.42 2.96
C MET A 102 -1.91 12.32 2.31
N LEU A 103 -1.25 11.17 2.42
CA LEU A 103 0.06 10.93 1.79
C LEU A 103 -0.10 10.07 0.52
N GLY A 104 0.61 10.43 -0.55
CA GLY A 104 0.65 9.64 -1.78
C GLY A 104 2.08 9.40 -2.27
N PHE A 105 2.34 8.22 -2.85
CA PHE A 105 3.62 7.87 -3.45
C PHE A 105 3.51 7.60 -4.95
N PHE A 106 4.36 8.26 -5.73
CA PHE A 106 4.46 8.03 -7.16
C PHE A 106 5.07 6.65 -7.46
N GLY A 107 4.49 5.96 -8.43
CA GLY A 107 4.85 4.60 -8.85
C GLY A 107 6.07 4.52 -9.75
N ALA A 108 7.27 4.79 -9.20
CA ALA A 108 8.51 4.86 -9.99
C ALA A 108 9.05 3.51 -10.47
N ALA A 109 8.72 2.39 -9.80
CA ALA A 109 9.21 1.06 -10.17
C ALA A 109 8.91 0.73 -11.65
N GLY A 110 9.93 0.30 -12.39
CA GLY A 110 9.80 -0.05 -13.82
C GLY A 110 9.99 1.11 -14.80
N LEU A 111 9.97 2.37 -14.34
CA LEU A 111 10.21 3.55 -15.17
C LEU A 111 11.70 3.90 -15.29
N GLY A 112 12.08 4.56 -16.39
CA GLY A 112 13.44 5.06 -16.57
C GLY A 112 13.73 6.31 -15.73
N PRO A 113 15.01 6.64 -15.43
CA PRO A 113 15.36 7.79 -14.60
C PRO A 113 14.81 9.13 -15.12
N GLY A 114 14.75 9.32 -16.46
CA GLY A 114 14.20 10.52 -17.07
C GLY A 114 12.69 10.69 -16.83
N GLU A 115 11.93 9.60 -16.86
CA GLU A 115 10.49 9.60 -16.57
C GLU A 115 10.23 9.90 -15.08
N VAL A 116 11.03 9.29 -14.20
CA VAL A 116 10.97 9.56 -12.75
C VAL A 116 11.30 11.04 -12.47
N GLU A 117 12.34 11.59 -13.10
CA GLU A 117 12.70 13.00 -12.94
C GLU A 117 11.61 13.94 -13.46
N ALA A 118 10.98 13.62 -14.60
CA ALA A 118 9.85 14.40 -15.11
C ALA A 118 8.67 14.42 -14.13
N ALA A 119 8.28 13.26 -13.61
CA ALA A 119 7.20 13.14 -12.63
C ALA A 119 7.50 13.88 -11.32
N VAL A 120 8.74 13.81 -10.83
CA VAL A 120 9.19 14.55 -9.64
C VAL A 120 9.10 16.07 -9.85
N ARG A 121 9.51 16.56 -11.01
CA ARG A 121 9.39 18.00 -11.34
C ARG A 121 7.94 18.44 -11.45
N GLU A 122 7.07 17.61 -12.03
CA GLU A 122 5.63 17.87 -12.08
C GLU A 122 5.03 17.96 -10.68
N LEU A 123 5.31 16.99 -9.81
CA LEU A 123 4.85 16.98 -8.42
C LEU A 123 5.35 18.19 -7.62
N GLY A 124 6.63 18.53 -7.77
CA GLY A 124 7.21 19.70 -7.11
C GLY A 124 6.55 21.02 -7.52
N ARG A 125 6.10 21.13 -8.78
CA ARG A 125 5.35 22.31 -9.28
C ARG A 125 3.88 22.31 -8.84
N ALA A 126 3.24 21.14 -8.83
CA ALA A 126 1.82 21.00 -8.47
C ALA A 126 1.58 21.13 -6.96
N LEU A 127 2.58 20.79 -6.14
CA LEU A 127 2.46 20.74 -4.68
C LEU A 127 3.49 21.66 -3.97
N PRO A 128 3.54 22.96 -4.31
CA PRO A 128 4.52 23.87 -3.74
C PRO A 128 4.33 23.99 -2.22
N GLY A 129 5.42 23.86 -1.46
CA GLY A 129 5.41 23.96 0.00
C GLY A 129 4.76 22.78 0.73
N ARG A 130 4.18 21.81 0.02
CA ARG A 130 3.58 20.61 0.60
C ARG A 130 4.62 19.50 0.73
N GLY A 131 4.63 18.85 1.89
CA GLY A 131 5.51 17.71 2.16
C GLY A 131 4.85 16.35 1.94
N ASN A 132 3.53 16.27 1.94
CA ASN A 132 2.77 15.02 1.96
C ASN A 132 2.70 14.27 0.61
N TRP A 133 3.84 14.17 -0.07
CA TRP A 133 4.03 13.36 -1.26
C TRP A 133 5.44 12.76 -1.28
N GLY A 134 5.62 11.72 -2.08
CA GLY A 134 6.92 11.10 -2.28
C GLY A 134 6.99 10.24 -3.53
N VAL A 135 8.11 9.55 -3.69
CA VAL A 135 8.32 8.58 -4.78
C VAL A 135 8.68 7.22 -4.22
N ASN A 136 8.35 6.18 -4.96
CA ASN A 136 8.83 4.85 -4.64
C ASN A 136 10.33 4.71 -4.94
N LEU A 137 11.06 4.12 -3.99
CA LEU A 137 12.39 3.56 -4.19
C LEU A 137 12.25 2.04 -4.06
N ILE A 138 12.23 1.33 -5.18
CA ILE A 138 12.14 -0.13 -5.17
C ILE A 138 13.54 -0.75 -5.17
N HIS A 139 13.73 -1.80 -4.38
CA HIS A 139 14.94 -2.61 -4.44
C HIS A 139 14.96 -3.48 -5.70
N SER A 140 16.06 -3.42 -6.43
CA SER A 140 16.28 -4.21 -7.64
C SER A 140 17.66 -4.88 -7.55
N PRO A 141 17.76 -6.09 -6.95
CA PRO A 141 19.05 -6.75 -6.70
C PRO A 141 19.96 -6.87 -7.93
N GLY A 142 19.36 -7.10 -9.10
CA GLY A 142 20.08 -7.22 -10.38
C GLY A 142 20.41 -5.88 -11.05
N GLU A 143 19.85 -4.76 -10.58
CA GLU A 143 20.02 -3.43 -11.17
C GLU A 143 20.36 -2.34 -10.11
N PRO A 144 21.43 -2.45 -9.28
CA PRO A 144 21.73 -1.45 -8.24
C PRO A 144 21.97 -0.03 -8.77
N ALA A 145 22.30 0.12 -10.05
CA ALA A 145 22.43 1.43 -10.70
C ALA A 145 21.08 2.15 -10.83
N SER A 146 19.98 1.41 -11.02
CA SER A 146 18.63 1.97 -11.08
C SER A 146 18.24 2.59 -9.73
N GLU A 147 18.50 1.88 -8.62
CA GLU A 147 18.29 2.42 -7.26
C GLU A 147 19.06 3.74 -7.03
N ARG A 148 20.34 3.77 -7.41
CA ARG A 148 21.17 4.98 -7.28
C ARG A 148 20.62 6.14 -8.10
N ALA A 149 20.22 5.89 -9.35
CA ALA A 149 19.68 6.92 -10.23
C ALA A 149 18.40 7.55 -9.66
N VAL A 150 17.50 6.74 -9.06
CA VAL A 150 16.30 7.26 -8.38
C VAL A 150 16.68 8.10 -7.16
N VAL A 151 17.64 7.64 -6.34
CA VAL A 151 18.14 8.42 -5.19
C VAL A 151 18.76 9.75 -5.62
N ASP A 152 19.51 9.78 -6.73
CA ASP A 152 20.06 11.03 -7.27
C ASP A 152 18.95 12.02 -7.65
N VAL A 153 17.87 11.54 -8.28
CA VAL A 153 16.70 12.39 -8.60
C VAL A 153 16.02 12.90 -7.32
N VAL A 154 15.78 12.03 -6.34
CA VAL A 154 15.18 12.37 -5.04
C VAL A 154 15.97 13.48 -4.35
N LEU A 155 17.29 13.33 -4.24
CA LEU A 155 18.16 14.27 -3.53
C LEU A 155 18.33 15.59 -4.30
N ARG A 156 18.47 15.53 -5.63
CA ARG A 156 18.62 16.72 -6.49
C ARG A 156 17.39 17.61 -6.43
N HIS A 157 16.20 17.03 -6.50
CA HIS A 157 14.93 17.78 -6.54
C HIS A 157 14.31 17.99 -5.16
N GLY A 158 14.93 17.50 -4.09
CA GLY A 158 14.45 17.70 -2.72
C GLY A 158 13.10 17.03 -2.47
N VAL A 159 12.89 15.83 -3.01
CA VAL A 159 11.67 15.05 -2.77
C VAL A 159 11.52 14.81 -1.26
N PRO A 160 10.37 15.15 -0.64
CA PRO A 160 10.25 15.12 0.82
C PRO A 160 10.33 13.72 1.44
N ARG A 161 9.83 12.70 0.72
CA ARG A 161 9.59 11.36 1.24
C ARG A 161 9.86 10.29 0.19
N VAL A 162 10.31 9.12 0.62
CA VAL A 162 10.40 7.92 -0.21
C VAL A 162 9.68 6.75 0.43
N SER A 163 8.98 5.95 -0.39
CA SER A 163 8.47 4.63 0.00
C SER A 163 9.49 3.59 -0.45
N ALA A 164 10.24 3.02 0.50
CA ALA A 164 11.25 2.01 0.24
C ALA A 164 10.60 0.61 0.28
N SER A 165 10.52 -0.08 -0.85
CA SER A 165 9.84 -1.38 -0.97
C SER A 165 10.69 -2.45 -1.65
N ALA A 166 10.33 -3.72 -1.44
CA ALA A 166 11.04 -4.92 -1.89
C ALA A 166 12.47 -5.13 -1.32
N PHE A 167 12.90 -4.31 -0.35
CA PHE A 167 14.21 -4.48 0.27
C PHE A 167 14.28 -5.77 1.10
N MET A 168 15.36 -6.53 0.92
CA MET A 168 15.72 -7.69 1.76
C MET A 168 16.82 -7.34 2.78
N ASP A 169 17.59 -6.29 2.48
CA ASP A 169 18.63 -5.75 3.33
C ASP A 169 18.77 -4.24 3.07
N LEU A 170 19.53 -3.54 3.91
CA LEU A 170 19.92 -2.16 3.64
C LEU A 170 20.92 -2.12 2.48
N THR A 171 20.65 -1.29 1.49
CA THR A 171 21.59 -0.99 0.39
C THR A 171 22.28 0.36 0.62
N PRO A 172 23.45 0.59 -0.01
CA PRO A 172 24.06 1.92 0.00
C PRO A 172 23.11 3.02 -0.48
N ALA A 173 22.24 2.72 -1.45
CA ALA A 173 21.32 3.71 -2.02
C ALA A 173 20.27 4.18 -1.00
N VAL A 174 19.59 3.26 -0.32
CA VAL A 174 18.56 3.65 0.68
C VAL A 174 19.18 4.31 1.91
N VAL A 175 20.37 3.90 2.33
CA VAL A 175 21.09 4.56 3.44
C VAL A 175 21.54 5.97 3.07
N ARG A 176 22.09 6.16 1.86
CA ARG A 176 22.41 7.50 1.35
C ARG A 176 21.16 8.37 1.30
N CYS A 177 20.05 7.85 0.78
CA CYS A 177 18.78 8.57 0.72
C CYS A 177 18.30 9.04 2.10
N ALA A 178 18.39 8.18 3.12
CA ALA A 178 18.00 8.51 4.49
C ALA A 178 18.95 9.50 5.19
N ALA A 179 20.25 9.44 4.89
CA ALA A 179 21.29 10.15 5.62
C ALA A 179 21.72 11.49 5.00
N SER A 180 21.58 11.66 3.69
CA SER A 180 21.94 12.91 3.02
C SER A 180 21.08 14.09 3.51
N GLY A 181 21.75 15.17 3.93
CA GLY A 181 21.13 16.36 4.49
C GLY A 181 20.74 16.26 5.96
N LEU A 182 21.17 15.20 6.68
CA LEU A 182 21.05 15.13 8.13
C LEU A 182 21.83 16.27 8.79
N ARG A 183 21.19 16.96 9.72
CA ARG A 183 21.78 18.06 10.49
C ARG A 183 21.10 18.24 11.84
N LEU A 184 21.76 18.93 12.76
CA LEU A 184 21.15 19.38 14.00
C LEU A 184 20.35 20.67 13.76
N ASP A 185 19.16 20.77 14.35
CA ASP A 185 18.44 22.04 14.46
C ASP A 185 18.97 22.89 15.63
N ARG A 186 18.35 24.06 15.87
CA ARG A 186 18.75 24.99 16.94
C ARG A 186 18.62 24.40 18.34
N ASP A 187 17.78 23.40 18.52
CA ASP A 187 17.54 22.71 19.80
C ASP A 187 18.41 21.44 19.92
N GLY A 188 19.29 21.18 18.96
CA GLY A 188 20.15 19.99 18.93
C GLY A 188 19.42 18.71 18.54
N ARG A 189 18.22 18.79 17.93
CA ARG A 189 17.52 17.62 17.40
C ARG A 189 18.01 17.30 15.99
N ILE A 190 18.15 16.01 15.70
CA ILE A 190 18.53 15.55 14.36
C ILE A 190 17.31 15.71 13.43
N THR A 191 17.51 16.46 12.35
CA THR A 191 16.52 16.67 11.29
C THR A 191 17.01 16.06 9.99
N ARG A 192 16.09 15.50 9.22
CA ARG A 192 16.37 14.85 7.93
C ARG A 192 15.72 15.62 6.79
N ARG A 193 16.39 15.61 5.62
CA ARG A 193 15.84 16.22 4.40
C ARG A 193 14.79 15.33 3.75
N VAL A 194 15.03 14.02 3.71
CA VAL A 194 14.13 13.02 3.13
C VAL A 194 13.69 12.05 4.22
N ARG A 195 12.39 11.80 4.34
CA ARG A 195 11.87 10.75 5.23
C ARG A 195 11.69 9.44 4.47
N VAL A 196 12.19 8.33 5.03
CA VAL A 196 12.02 7.00 4.46
C VAL A 196 10.88 6.29 5.19
N LEU A 197 9.88 5.84 4.43
CA LEU A 197 8.84 4.92 4.88
C LEU A 197 9.18 3.54 4.31
N ALA A 198 9.54 2.59 5.15
CA ALA A 198 9.96 1.26 4.70
C ALA A 198 8.77 0.30 4.69
N LYS A 199 8.42 -0.23 3.51
CA LYS A 199 7.31 -1.18 3.34
C LYS A 199 7.84 -2.61 3.20
N LEU A 200 7.43 -3.46 4.13
CA LEU A 200 8.08 -4.75 4.35
C LEU A 200 7.16 -5.76 5.06
N SER A 201 7.43 -7.04 4.80
CA SER A 201 6.61 -8.17 5.26
C SER A 201 7.32 -9.07 6.28
N ARG A 202 8.59 -8.76 6.61
CA ARG A 202 9.47 -9.61 7.43
C ARG A 202 10.05 -8.85 8.64
N PRO A 203 9.86 -9.34 9.87
CA PRO A 203 10.36 -8.68 11.08
C PRO A 203 11.88 -8.44 11.08
N GLU A 204 12.66 -9.37 10.55
CA GLU A 204 14.13 -9.26 10.48
C GLU A 204 14.59 -8.14 9.54
N VAL A 205 13.80 -7.81 8.50
CA VAL A 205 14.06 -6.66 7.64
C VAL A 205 13.60 -5.38 8.32
N ALA A 206 12.44 -5.42 9.00
CA ALA A 206 11.94 -4.30 9.80
C ALA A 206 12.98 -3.84 10.82
N GLU A 207 13.64 -4.77 11.51
CA GLU A 207 14.65 -4.46 12.53
C GLU A 207 15.83 -3.65 11.96
N LYS A 208 16.25 -3.97 10.74
CA LYS A 208 17.34 -3.24 10.06
C LYS A 208 16.96 -1.80 9.75
N PHE A 209 15.74 -1.57 9.24
CA PHE A 209 15.24 -0.23 8.93
C PHE A 209 14.93 0.60 10.16
N LEU A 210 14.45 -0.05 11.22
CA LEU A 210 14.23 0.59 12.51
C LEU A 210 15.55 0.90 13.22
N SER A 211 16.68 0.33 12.81
CA SER A 211 17.98 0.59 13.44
C SER A 211 18.79 1.66 12.71
N PRO A 212 19.80 2.27 13.37
CA PRO A 212 20.80 3.05 12.67
C PRO A 212 21.54 2.23 11.62
N ALA A 213 21.98 2.91 10.55
CA ALA A 213 22.71 2.24 9.48
C ALA A 213 24.04 1.64 10.01
N PRO A 214 24.47 0.46 9.52
CA PRO A 214 25.72 -0.15 9.94
C PRO A 214 26.93 0.75 9.70
N ALA A 215 27.84 0.82 10.68
CA ALA A 215 29.00 1.70 10.62
C ALA A 215 29.91 1.46 9.40
N ALA A 216 30.03 0.21 8.94
CA ALA A 216 30.79 -0.12 7.74
C ALA A 216 30.17 0.47 6.46
N LEU A 217 28.83 0.46 6.38
CA LEU A 217 28.11 1.02 5.24
C LEU A 217 28.19 2.55 5.24
N LEU A 218 28.10 3.19 6.41
CA LEU A 218 28.29 4.62 6.57
C LEU A 218 29.71 5.06 6.18
N ARG A 219 30.75 4.36 6.65
CA ARG A 219 32.14 4.62 6.25
C ARG A 219 32.33 4.54 4.74
N SER A 220 31.83 3.47 4.11
CA SER A 220 31.91 3.30 2.66
C SER A 220 31.21 4.40 1.87
N LEU A 221 30.12 4.98 2.38
CA LEU A 221 29.45 6.14 1.76
C LEU A 221 30.28 7.43 1.92
N VAL A 222 30.94 7.62 3.06
CA VAL A 222 31.86 8.75 3.28
C VAL A 222 33.09 8.64 2.37
N ASP A 223 33.72 7.46 2.30
CA ASP A 223 34.92 7.24 1.49
C ASP A 223 34.68 7.49 -0.01
N ARG A 224 33.44 7.29 -0.47
CA ARG A 224 33.00 7.55 -1.85
C ARG A 224 32.53 8.99 -2.09
N GLY A 225 32.48 9.82 -1.05
CA GLY A 225 31.95 11.19 -1.12
C GLY A 225 30.42 11.27 -1.26
N ASP A 226 29.70 10.17 -1.05
CA ASP A 226 28.23 10.12 -1.09
C ASP A 226 27.59 10.73 0.16
N LEU A 227 28.33 10.76 1.28
CA LEU A 227 27.98 11.39 2.54
C LEU A 227 29.17 12.16 3.12
N THR A 228 28.89 13.21 3.87
CA THR A 228 29.87 13.89 4.72
C THR A 228 30.10 13.12 6.02
N GLY A 229 31.23 13.37 6.68
CA GLY A 229 31.52 12.78 7.99
C GLY A 229 30.48 13.14 9.06
N GLU A 230 29.93 14.37 9.01
CA GLU A 230 28.89 14.80 9.93
C GLU A 230 27.55 14.08 9.67
N GLU A 231 27.11 13.97 8.41
CA GLU A 231 25.91 13.21 8.07
C GLU A 231 26.01 11.75 8.54
N ALA A 232 27.17 11.11 8.35
CA ALA A 232 27.41 9.75 8.82
C ALA A 232 27.38 9.64 10.36
N ARG A 233 27.97 10.62 11.07
CA ARG A 233 27.94 10.69 12.54
C ARG A 233 26.51 10.82 13.07
N LEU A 234 25.68 11.64 12.43
CA LEU A 234 24.27 11.80 12.79
C LEU A 234 23.44 10.57 12.42
N ALA A 235 23.69 9.96 11.26
CA ALA A 235 23.00 8.75 10.80
C ALA A 235 23.20 7.55 11.74
N ALA A 236 24.34 7.47 12.43
CA ALA A 236 24.60 6.44 13.44
C ALA A 236 23.73 6.58 14.72
N ARG A 237 22.99 7.69 14.86
CA ARG A 237 22.17 8.03 16.03
C ARG A 237 20.68 8.08 15.74
N VAL A 238 20.23 7.71 14.55
CA VAL A 238 18.81 7.72 14.18
C VAL A 238 18.48 6.50 13.34
N PRO A 239 17.23 6.02 13.35
CA PRO A 239 16.83 4.91 12.49
C PRO A 239 16.89 5.31 11.01
N VAL A 240 17.19 4.33 10.15
CA VAL A 240 17.13 4.53 8.68
C VAL A 240 15.72 4.98 8.27
N ALA A 241 14.68 4.33 8.78
CA ALA A 241 13.28 4.71 8.60
C ALA A 241 12.59 4.96 9.96
N GLU A 242 11.84 6.05 10.06
CA GLU A 242 11.03 6.36 11.25
C GLU A 242 9.62 5.77 11.15
N ASP A 243 9.29 5.21 9.98
CA ASP A 243 7.98 4.71 9.61
C ASP A 243 8.16 3.37 8.89
N VAL A 244 7.55 2.33 9.45
CA VAL A 244 7.54 0.99 8.86
C VAL A 244 6.11 0.60 8.52
N THR A 245 5.86 0.31 7.25
CA THR A 245 4.60 -0.24 6.79
C THR A 245 4.70 -1.76 6.78
N VAL A 246 3.89 -2.42 7.61
CA VAL A 246 3.72 -3.87 7.60
C VAL A 246 2.83 -4.26 6.43
N GLU A 247 3.41 -4.88 5.41
CA GLU A 247 2.68 -5.36 4.24
C GLU A 247 2.30 -6.84 4.41
N ALA A 248 1.02 -7.06 4.67
CA ALA A 248 0.38 -8.37 4.71
C ALA A 248 0.06 -8.88 3.29
N ASP A 249 -0.88 -9.84 3.16
CA ASP A 249 -1.39 -10.26 1.86
C ASP A 249 -1.93 -9.07 1.03
N SER A 250 -1.36 -8.88 -0.15
CA SER A 250 -1.52 -7.68 -0.97
C SER A 250 -1.50 -8.01 -2.47
N GLY A 251 -1.94 -7.07 -3.31
CA GLY A 251 -1.80 -7.20 -4.77
C GLY A 251 -0.36 -6.95 -5.21
N GLY A 252 0.10 -7.66 -6.25
CA GLY A 252 1.49 -7.61 -6.69
C GLY A 252 2.37 -8.52 -5.83
N HIS A 253 3.64 -8.16 -5.64
CA HIS A 253 4.58 -8.95 -4.84
C HIS A 253 4.12 -9.08 -3.38
N THR A 254 3.97 -10.32 -2.90
CA THR A 254 3.51 -10.59 -1.53
C THR A 254 3.96 -11.97 -1.05
N ASP A 255 4.20 -12.08 0.26
CA ASP A 255 4.43 -13.34 0.98
C ASP A 255 3.11 -13.96 1.51
N ASN A 256 1.94 -13.37 1.18
CA ASN A 256 0.60 -13.78 1.62
C ASN A 256 0.44 -13.88 3.16
N ARG A 257 1.12 -13.01 3.90
CA ARG A 257 1.10 -13.06 5.38
C ARG A 257 -0.22 -12.53 5.95
N PRO A 258 -0.82 -13.17 6.96
CA PRO A 258 -2.00 -12.63 7.62
C PRO A 258 -1.69 -11.36 8.42
N LEU A 259 -2.45 -10.28 8.19
CA LEU A 259 -2.24 -8.99 8.86
C LEU A 259 -2.34 -9.11 10.38
N GLY A 260 -3.34 -9.85 10.89
CA GLY A 260 -3.58 -10.02 12.32
C GLY A 260 -2.46 -10.74 13.08
N ALA A 261 -1.61 -11.49 12.39
CA ALA A 261 -0.42 -12.12 12.99
C ALA A 261 0.83 -11.23 12.83
N LEU A 262 1.02 -10.65 11.64
CA LEU A 262 2.23 -9.93 11.31
C LEU A 262 2.32 -8.56 11.99
N LEU A 263 1.23 -7.79 12.02
CA LEU A 263 1.23 -6.43 12.57
C LEU A 263 1.58 -6.41 14.07
N PRO A 264 0.95 -7.20 14.96
CA PRO A 264 1.33 -7.24 16.37
C PRO A 264 2.79 -7.66 16.59
N THR A 265 3.32 -8.55 15.74
CA THR A 265 4.72 -9.00 15.82
C THR A 265 5.70 -7.84 15.58
N VAL A 266 5.43 -7.01 14.56
CA VAL A 266 6.27 -5.85 14.24
C VAL A 266 6.06 -4.70 15.24
N LEU A 267 4.84 -4.51 15.77
CA LEU A 267 4.60 -3.57 16.88
C LEU A 267 5.43 -3.93 18.12
N ALA A 268 5.48 -5.20 18.49
CA ALA A 268 6.33 -5.65 19.60
C ALA A 268 7.83 -5.43 19.33
N LEU A 269 8.27 -5.57 18.07
CA LEU A 269 9.63 -5.21 17.66
C LEU A 269 9.89 -3.71 17.79
N ARG A 270 8.93 -2.87 17.34
CA ARG A 270 8.99 -1.42 17.53
C ARG A 270 9.18 -1.06 18.99
N ASP A 271 8.38 -1.63 19.88
CA ASP A 271 8.45 -1.29 21.32
C ASP A 271 9.80 -1.66 21.93
N ARG A 272 10.38 -2.80 21.54
CA ARG A 272 11.75 -3.17 21.95
C ARG A 272 12.79 -2.17 21.42
N HIS A 273 12.63 -1.75 20.17
CA HIS A 273 13.53 -0.80 19.54
C HIS A 273 13.49 0.57 20.23
N VAL A 274 12.29 1.12 20.45
CA VAL A 274 12.08 2.40 21.14
C VAL A 274 12.69 2.35 22.55
N ARG A 275 12.50 1.26 23.31
CA ARG A 275 13.13 1.10 24.62
C ARG A 275 14.66 1.05 24.57
N ARG A 276 15.23 0.41 23.54
CA ARG A 276 16.68 0.25 23.40
C ARG A 276 17.39 1.51 22.92
N HIS A 277 16.78 2.27 22.01
CA HIS A 277 17.43 3.38 21.31
C HIS A 277 16.84 4.75 21.63
N GLY A 278 15.65 4.83 22.24
CA GLY A 278 15.03 6.08 22.66
C GLY A 278 14.39 6.92 21.54
N HIS A 279 14.40 6.44 20.29
CA HIS A 279 13.81 7.16 19.16
C HIS A 279 12.38 6.68 18.89
N PRO A 280 11.39 7.58 18.77
CA PRO A 280 10.03 7.20 18.40
C PRO A 280 9.99 6.79 16.93
N VAL A 281 9.39 5.63 16.67
CA VAL A 281 9.12 5.12 15.32
C VAL A 281 7.68 4.61 15.24
N ARG A 282 7.12 4.69 14.04
CA ARG A 282 5.71 4.41 13.76
C ARG A 282 5.58 3.16 12.91
N VAL A 283 4.50 2.42 13.14
CA VAL A 283 4.21 1.19 12.40
C VAL A 283 2.83 1.29 11.77
N GLY A 284 2.78 1.30 10.45
CA GLY A 284 1.54 1.26 9.68
C GLY A 284 1.20 -0.14 9.19
N ALA A 285 0.01 -0.27 8.60
CA ALA A 285 -0.52 -1.52 8.05
C ALA A 285 -0.89 -1.40 6.58
N ALA A 286 -0.58 -2.42 5.79
CA ALA A 286 -0.96 -2.57 4.40
C ALA A 286 -1.39 -4.01 4.10
N GLY A 287 -2.14 -4.21 3.02
CA GLY A 287 -2.63 -5.53 2.61
C GLY A 287 -4.00 -5.86 3.22
N GLY A 288 -4.94 -6.32 2.38
CA GLY A 288 -6.32 -6.62 2.80
C GLY A 288 -7.23 -5.43 3.12
N LEU A 289 -6.75 -4.18 3.01
CA LEU A 289 -7.48 -2.98 3.44
C LEU A 289 -8.41 -2.43 2.35
N GLY A 290 -9.53 -3.15 2.12
CA GLY A 290 -10.52 -2.82 1.10
C GLY A 290 -11.88 -2.34 1.60
N THR A 291 -12.15 -2.45 2.90
CA THR A 291 -13.44 -2.07 3.49
C THR A 291 -13.24 -1.28 4.77
N PRO A 292 -14.26 -0.54 5.25
CA PRO A 292 -14.16 0.20 6.49
C PRO A 292 -13.86 -0.68 7.71
N GLU A 293 -14.37 -1.90 7.75
CA GLU A 293 -14.12 -2.86 8.84
C GLU A 293 -12.67 -3.33 8.85
N ALA A 294 -12.07 -3.58 7.67
CA ALA A 294 -10.66 -3.96 7.57
C ALA A 294 -9.74 -2.82 8.03
N VAL A 295 -10.08 -1.57 7.67
CA VAL A 295 -9.37 -0.37 8.13
C VAL A 295 -9.52 -0.18 9.64
N ALA A 296 -10.74 -0.29 10.18
CA ALA A 296 -10.98 -0.23 11.63
C ALA A 296 -10.22 -1.32 12.38
N ALA A 297 -10.16 -2.54 11.85
CA ALA A 297 -9.42 -3.65 12.45
C ALA A 297 -7.91 -3.38 12.47
N ALA A 298 -7.33 -2.82 11.40
CA ALA A 298 -5.91 -2.45 11.39
C ALA A 298 -5.58 -1.40 12.46
N PHE A 299 -6.42 -0.37 12.62
CA PHE A 299 -6.27 0.62 13.68
C PHE A 299 -6.45 0.00 15.08
N ALA A 300 -7.45 -0.87 15.26
CA ALA A 300 -7.66 -1.58 16.53
C ALA A 300 -6.49 -2.49 16.92
N LEU A 301 -5.75 -3.04 15.95
CA LEU A 301 -4.52 -3.78 16.17
C LEU A 301 -3.32 -2.88 16.53
N GLY A 302 -3.46 -1.56 16.46
CA GLY A 302 -2.43 -0.59 16.85
C GLY A 302 -1.64 0.01 15.69
N ALA A 303 -2.14 -0.04 14.46
CA ALA A 303 -1.50 0.64 13.33
C ALA A 303 -1.53 2.17 13.52
N ASP A 304 -0.38 2.83 13.36
CA ASP A 304 -0.27 4.29 13.39
C ASP A 304 -0.89 4.93 12.13
N TYR A 305 -0.88 4.21 11.00
CA TYR A 305 -1.47 4.61 9.73
C TYR A 305 -1.81 3.39 8.87
N VAL A 306 -2.66 3.59 7.86
CA VAL A 306 -3.02 2.54 6.89
C VAL A 306 -2.52 2.89 5.49
N VAL A 307 -2.21 1.87 4.71
CA VAL A 307 -1.78 2.00 3.31
C VAL A 307 -2.68 1.14 2.42
N THR A 308 -3.26 1.77 1.41
CA THR A 308 -4.08 1.09 0.41
C THR A 308 -3.39 1.02 -0.95
N GLY A 309 -3.70 -0.02 -1.72
CA GLY A 309 -3.12 -0.27 -3.04
C GLY A 309 -4.18 -0.66 -4.07
N SER A 310 -4.67 -1.91 -4.01
CA SER A 310 -5.59 -2.45 -5.02
C SER A 310 -6.87 -1.61 -5.23
N VAL A 311 -7.42 -1.00 -4.17
CA VAL A 311 -8.59 -0.11 -4.28
C VAL A 311 -8.27 1.21 -4.96
N ASN A 312 -7.02 1.68 -4.91
CA ASN A 312 -6.61 2.90 -5.61
C ASN A 312 -6.40 2.66 -7.11
N GLN A 313 -6.20 1.41 -7.54
CA GLN A 313 -6.01 1.06 -8.95
C GLN A 313 -7.26 1.28 -9.80
N VAL A 314 -8.45 1.21 -9.19
CA VAL A 314 -9.73 1.51 -9.85
C VAL A 314 -10.06 3.00 -9.84
N ALA A 315 -9.22 3.84 -9.22
CA ALA A 315 -9.48 5.26 -9.14
C ALA A 315 -9.36 5.92 -10.52
N VAL A 316 -10.13 6.99 -10.75
CA VAL A 316 -10.08 7.74 -12.02
C VAL A 316 -8.69 8.31 -12.29
N GLU A 317 -7.93 8.63 -11.24
CA GLU A 317 -6.57 9.16 -11.31
C GLU A 317 -5.50 8.08 -11.59
N ALA A 318 -5.81 6.80 -11.42
CA ALA A 318 -4.84 5.72 -11.62
C ALA A 318 -4.47 5.52 -13.10
N GLY A 319 -3.20 5.21 -13.34
CA GLY A 319 -2.55 5.08 -14.65
C GLY A 319 -2.73 3.71 -15.29
N VAL A 320 -3.95 3.18 -15.29
CA VAL A 320 -4.34 1.99 -16.06
C VAL A 320 -5.46 2.33 -17.03
N SER A 321 -5.58 1.57 -18.12
CA SER A 321 -6.62 1.79 -19.12
C SER A 321 -8.04 1.68 -18.55
N ASP A 322 -9.01 2.35 -19.17
CA ASP A 322 -10.41 2.25 -18.76
C ASP A 322 -10.92 0.80 -18.85
N THR A 323 -10.42 0.01 -19.81
CA THR A 323 -10.71 -1.42 -19.89
C THR A 323 -10.21 -2.17 -18.66
N ALA A 324 -8.98 -1.91 -18.22
CA ALA A 324 -8.45 -2.48 -16.99
C ALA A 324 -9.27 -2.05 -15.75
N LYS A 325 -9.66 -0.77 -15.64
CA LYS A 325 -10.50 -0.28 -14.53
C LYS A 325 -11.86 -0.97 -14.48
N ARG A 326 -12.50 -1.19 -15.64
CA ARG A 326 -13.75 -1.97 -15.75
C ARG A 326 -13.56 -3.41 -15.29
N MET A 327 -12.52 -4.09 -15.78
CA MET A 327 -12.21 -5.47 -15.36
C MET A 327 -11.99 -5.54 -13.84
N LEU A 328 -11.22 -4.62 -13.27
CA LEU A 328 -10.95 -4.51 -11.84
C LEU A 328 -12.23 -4.24 -11.01
N SER A 329 -13.20 -3.52 -11.57
CA SER A 329 -14.47 -3.21 -10.89
C SER A 329 -15.43 -4.41 -10.80
N GLU A 330 -15.16 -5.48 -11.56
CA GLU A 330 -15.92 -6.73 -11.56
C GLU A 330 -15.27 -7.85 -10.73
N VAL A 331 -14.05 -7.62 -10.21
CA VAL A 331 -13.30 -8.58 -9.39
C VAL A 331 -14.04 -8.82 -8.07
N ASP A 332 -14.19 -10.10 -7.71
CA ASP A 332 -14.61 -10.53 -6.38
C ASP A 332 -13.42 -11.02 -5.53
N VAL A 333 -13.64 -11.29 -4.25
CA VAL A 333 -12.61 -11.69 -3.27
C VAL A 333 -11.83 -12.93 -3.73
N ALA A 334 -12.52 -13.88 -4.37
CA ALA A 334 -11.93 -15.12 -4.88
C ALA A 334 -11.36 -15.00 -6.30
N ASP A 335 -11.39 -13.81 -6.92
CA ASP A 335 -10.99 -13.61 -8.32
C ASP A 335 -9.52 -13.19 -8.47
N VAL A 336 -8.68 -13.59 -7.52
CA VAL A 336 -7.22 -13.39 -7.53
C VAL A 336 -6.47 -14.72 -7.48
N ALA A 337 -5.23 -14.74 -7.95
CA ALA A 337 -4.33 -15.89 -7.88
C ALA A 337 -2.86 -15.45 -7.85
N MET A 338 -1.98 -16.33 -7.37
CA MET A 338 -0.54 -16.14 -7.50
C MET A 338 -0.06 -16.54 -8.90
N ALA A 339 0.78 -15.72 -9.52
CA ALA A 339 1.38 -15.98 -10.81
C ALA A 339 2.90 -15.66 -10.78
N PRO A 340 3.72 -16.30 -11.62
CA PRO A 340 5.14 -15.98 -11.74
C PRO A 340 5.39 -14.49 -12.03
N ALA A 341 6.31 -13.89 -11.28
CA ALA A 341 6.73 -12.51 -11.49
C ALA A 341 7.70 -12.40 -12.68
N ALA A 342 7.71 -11.24 -13.35
CA ALA A 342 8.66 -10.98 -14.45
C ALA A 342 10.08 -10.72 -13.91
N ASP A 343 10.16 -10.01 -12.79
CA ASP A 343 11.37 -9.86 -12.00
C ASP A 343 11.59 -11.11 -11.15
N MET A 344 12.85 -11.55 -11.06
CA MET A 344 13.22 -12.77 -10.34
C MET A 344 12.44 -14.02 -10.77
N PHE A 345 11.97 -14.06 -12.03
CA PHE A 345 11.26 -15.20 -12.63
C PHE A 345 12.04 -16.50 -12.44
N GLU A 346 13.35 -16.45 -12.69
CA GLU A 346 14.27 -17.59 -12.56
C GLU A 346 14.34 -18.14 -11.13
N LEU A 347 14.06 -17.31 -10.11
CA LEU A 347 14.04 -17.69 -8.70
C LEU A 347 12.67 -18.21 -8.23
N GLY A 348 11.66 -18.23 -9.11
CA GLY A 348 10.32 -18.71 -8.79
C GLY A 348 9.50 -17.75 -7.94
N VAL A 349 9.88 -16.47 -7.89
CA VAL A 349 9.10 -15.43 -7.21
C VAL A 349 7.73 -15.29 -7.88
N ARG A 350 6.71 -15.08 -7.05
CA ARG A 350 5.31 -14.94 -7.47
C ARG A 350 4.71 -13.65 -6.95
N LEU A 351 3.68 -13.20 -7.65
CA LEU A 351 2.90 -12.03 -7.32
C LEU A 351 1.40 -12.31 -7.44
N GLN A 352 0.57 -11.57 -6.73
CA GLN A 352 -0.88 -11.73 -6.69
C GLN A 352 -1.56 -10.86 -7.76
N VAL A 353 -2.34 -11.50 -8.63
CA VAL A 353 -2.99 -10.89 -9.80
C VAL A 353 -4.45 -11.29 -9.91
N VAL A 354 -5.22 -10.50 -10.66
CA VAL A 354 -6.55 -10.89 -11.12
C VAL A 354 -6.48 -12.17 -11.96
N ARG A 355 -7.40 -13.11 -11.70
CA ARG A 355 -7.61 -14.31 -12.53
C ARG A 355 -8.91 -14.28 -13.35
N ARG A 356 -9.87 -13.45 -12.96
CA ARG A 356 -11.16 -13.33 -13.68
C ARG A 356 -11.03 -12.41 -14.90
N GLY A 357 -11.57 -12.83 -16.03
CA GLY A 357 -11.58 -12.02 -17.27
C GLY A 357 -10.22 -11.91 -17.98
N THR A 358 -9.18 -12.58 -17.48
CA THR A 358 -7.84 -12.67 -18.08
C THR A 358 -7.30 -14.08 -17.91
N LEU A 359 -6.47 -14.54 -18.85
CA LEU A 359 -5.77 -15.82 -18.80
C LEU A 359 -4.31 -15.67 -18.37
N PHE A 360 -3.88 -14.45 -18.01
CA PHE A 360 -2.50 -14.16 -17.65
C PHE A 360 -1.95 -15.14 -16.61
N ALA A 361 -2.63 -15.36 -15.48
CA ALA A 361 -2.13 -16.22 -14.41
C ALA A 361 -1.88 -17.67 -14.89
N ALA A 362 -2.80 -18.22 -15.68
CA ALA A 362 -2.65 -19.56 -16.25
C ALA A 362 -1.53 -19.62 -17.31
N ARG A 363 -1.42 -18.59 -18.17
CA ARG A 363 -0.37 -18.50 -19.19
C ARG A 363 1.02 -18.34 -18.56
N ALA A 364 1.15 -17.49 -17.54
CA ALA A 364 2.37 -17.30 -16.78
C ALA A 364 2.80 -18.58 -16.06
N ALA A 365 1.87 -19.32 -15.45
CA ALA A 365 2.14 -20.62 -14.85
C ALA A 365 2.72 -21.62 -15.87
N ARG A 366 2.11 -21.71 -17.06
CA ARG A 366 2.62 -22.55 -18.17
C ARG A 366 4.04 -22.16 -18.61
N LEU A 367 4.35 -20.86 -18.66
CA LEU A 367 5.71 -20.39 -18.96
C LEU A 367 6.69 -20.84 -17.88
N TYR A 368 6.31 -20.77 -16.61
CA TYR A 368 7.19 -21.20 -15.53
C TYR A 368 7.37 -22.73 -15.47
N GLU A 369 6.33 -23.50 -15.74
CA GLU A 369 6.42 -24.96 -15.89
C GLU A 369 7.38 -25.32 -17.04
N ALA A 370 7.18 -24.75 -18.22
CA ALA A 370 8.08 -24.95 -19.35
C ALA A 370 9.51 -24.49 -19.04
N TYR A 371 9.65 -23.39 -18.30
CA TYR A 371 10.97 -22.92 -17.85
C TYR A 371 11.62 -23.94 -16.95
N ARG A 372 10.93 -24.45 -15.93
CA ARG A 372 11.48 -25.41 -14.97
C ARG A 372 11.88 -26.72 -15.67
N ASP A 373 11.00 -27.24 -16.52
CA ASP A 373 11.08 -28.62 -17.01
C ASP A 373 12.05 -28.80 -18.20
N HIS A 374 12.49 -27.71 -18.85
CA HIS A 374 13.35 -27.78 -20.03
C HIS A 374 14.63 -26.91 -19.92
N PRO A 375 15.79 -27.34 -20.45
CA PRO A 375 17.05 -26.60 -20.33
C PRO A 375 17.15 -25.35 -21.22
N GLY A 376 16.23 -25.14 -22.16
CA GLY A 376 16.20 -23.97 -23.05
C GLY A 376 15.13 -24.10 -24.13
N LEU A 377 14.95 -23.03 -24.92
CA LEU A 377 13.91 -22.98 -25.97
C LEU A 377 14.04 -24.09 -27.02
N HIS A 378 15.28 -24.48 -27.35
CA HIS A 378 15.59 -25.53 -28.34
C HIS A 378 15.19 -26.94 -27.87
N ALA A 379 14.98 -27.13 -26.57
CA ALA A 379 14.64 -28.40 -25.95
C ALA A 379 13.15 -28.53 -25.61
N LEU A 380 12.33 -27.54 -25.99
CA LEU A 380 10.88 -27.61 -25.83
C LEU A 380 10.31 -28.66 -26.81
N PRO A 381 9.42 -29.57 -26.36
CA PRO A 381 8.67 -30.43 -27.26
C PRO A 381 7.90 -29.59 -28.28
N GLY A 382 7.83 -30.05 -29.54
CA GLY A 382 7.21 -29.28 -30.64
C GLY A 382 5.77 -28.85 -30.34
N GLU A 383 4.99 -29.69 -29.68
CA GLU A 383 3.63 -29.37 -29.24
C GLU A 383 3.57 -28.26 -28.18
N VAL A 384 4.52 -28.25 -27.23
CA VAL A 384 4.62 -27.23 -26.18
C VAL A 384 5.01 -25.90 -26.79
N ALA A 385 6.04 -25.89 -27.66
CA ALA A 385 6.47 -24.69 -28.37
C ALA A 385 5.33 -24.10 -29.22
N ALA A 386 4.70 -24.91 -30.07
CA ALA A 386 3.58 -24.48 -30.91
C ALA A 386 2.39 -23.93 -30.09
N ARG A 387 2.11 -24.53 -28.92
CA ARG A 387 1.07 -24.03 -28.02
C ARG A 387 1.45 -22.67 -27.42
N LEU A 388 2.69 -22.47 -26.98
CA LEU A 388 3.15 -21.18 -26.47
C LEU A 388 3.09 -20.10 -27.54
N GLU A 389 3.53 -20.40 -28.76
CA GLU A 389 3.48 -19.47 -29.90
C GLU A 389 2.06 -19.06 -30.25
N ARG A 390 1.11 -20.00 -30.26
CA ARG A 390 -0.30 -19.73 -30.58
C ARG A 390 -1.05 -19.03 -29.45
N GLU A 391 -0.92 -19.52 -28.23
CA GLU A 391 -1.81 -19.13 -27.12
C GLU A 391 -1.26 -18.04 -26.22
N VAL A 392 0.07 -17.86 -26.15
CA VAL A 392 0.74 -16.91 -25.24
C VAL A 392 1.39 -15.78 -26.03
N PHE A 393 2.38 -16.13 -26.85
CA PHE A 393 3.16 -15.14 -27.59
C PHE A 393 2.40 -14.56 -28.78
N ARG A 394 1.49 -15.33 -29.38
CA ARG A 394 0.78 -15.01 -30.64
C ARG A 394 1.73 -14.66 -31.78
N MET A 395 2.92 -15.27 -31.76
CA MET A 395 3.96 -15.15 -32.77
C MET A 395 5.02 -16.25 -32.54
N PRO A 396 5.85 -16.57 -33.54
CA PRO A 396 6.94 -17.53 -33.38
C PRO A 396 7.94 -17.10 -32.30
N LEU A 397 8.49 -18.05 -31.54
CA LEU A 397 9.48 -17.82 -30.48
C LEU A 397 10.73 -17.12 -31.01
N ALA A 398 11.11 -17.40 -32.26
CA ALA A 398 12.20 -16.71 -32.95
C ALA A 398 11.97 -15.20 -33.02
N ARG A 399 10.74 -14.77 -33.34
CA ARG A 399 10.37 -13.35 -33.39
C ARG A 399 10.35 -12.72 -32.01
N VAL A 400 9.86 -13.42 -30.99
CA VAL A 400 9.90 -12.93 -29.60
C VAL A 400 11.35 -12.71 -29.14
N TRP A 401 12.25 -13.61 -29.52
CA TRP A 401 13.67 -13.47 -29.21
C TRP A 401 14.29 -12.23 -29.89
N GLU A 402 13.96 -11.94 -31.15
CA GLU A 402 14.41 -10.72 -31.83
C GLU A 402 13.98 -9.45 -31.08
N LEU A 403 12.71 -9.36 -30.70
CA LEU A 403 12.18 -8.23 -29.92
C LEU A 403 12.85 -8.12 -28.55
N THR A 404 13.10 -9.25 -27.90
CA THR A 404 13.81 -9.34 -26.62
C THR A 404 15.24 -8.82 -26.77
N ARG A 405 15.95 -9.19 -27.85
CA ARG A 405 17.30 -8.71 -28.14
C ARG A 405 17.36 -7.21 -28.32
N GLU A 406 16.41 -6.66 -29.07
CA GLU A 406 16.33 -5.21 -29.30
C GLU A 406 16.15 -4.44 -27.98
N PHE A 407 15.21 -4.89 -27.12
CA PHE A 407 14.97 -4.28 -25.81
C PHE A 407 16.23 -4.27 -24.93
N TRP A 408 16.89 -5.43 -24.76
CA TRP A 408 18.05 -5.54 -23.88
C TRP A 408 19.30 -4.87 -24.44
N ARG A 409 19.45 -4.74 -25.77
CA ARG A 409 20.56 -3.99 -26.38
C ARG A 409 20.63 -2.55 -25.90
N HIS A 410 19.48 -1.92 -25.65
CA HIS A 410 19.42 -0.54 -25.18
C HIS A 410 19.40 -0.44 -23.65
N ARG A 411 18.90 -1.45 -22.95
CA ARG A 411 18.73 -1.43 -21.48
C ARG A 411 19.94 -1.98 -20.72
N ASP A 412 20.37 -3.20 -21.07
CA ASP A 412 21.49 -3.90 -20.44
C ASP A 412 22.04 -4.97 -21.40
N PRO A 413 23.05 -4.62 -22.22
CA PRO A 413 23.68 -5.54 -23.17
C PRO A 413 24.25 -6.81 -22.51
N ALA A 414 24.63 -6.77 -21.22
CA ALA A 414 25.22 -7.92 -20.54
C ALA A 414 24.25 -9.10 -20.41
N GLN A 415 22.92 -8.85 -20.42
CA GLN A 415 21.92 -9.92 -20.48
C GLN A 415 22.01 -10.70 -21.81
N LEU A 416 22.37 -10.04 -22.91
CA LEU A 416 22.52 -10.68 -24.21
C LEU A 416 23.76 -11.57 -24.24
N ASP A 417 24.89 -11.07 -23.75
CA ASP A 417 26.14 -11.83 -23.64
C ASP A 417 25.95 -13.08 -22.79
N ARG A 418 25.12 -13.01 -21.75
CA ARG A 418 24.75 -14.17 -20.94
C ARG A 418 23.84 -15.12 -21.70
N ALA A 419 22.81 -14.61 -22.38
CA ALA A 419 21.85 -15.42 -23.12
C ALA A 419 22.47 -16.21 -24.28
N GLU A 420 23.59 -15.73 -24.84
CA GLU A 420 24.36 -16.47 -25.85
C GLU A 420 25.07 -17.71 -25.26
N ARG A 421 25.51 -17.62 -24.00
CA ARG A 421 26.24 -18.71 -23.29
C ARG A 421 25.32 -19.63 -22.49
N ASP A 422 24.14 -19.15 -22.12
CA ASP A 422 23.19 -19.84 -21.27
C ASP A 422 21.81 -19.94 -21.95
N PRO A 423 21.51 -21.08 -22.62
CA PRO A 423 20.22 -21.32 -23.27
C PRO A 423 19.00 -21.23 -22.33
N LYS A 424 19.19 -21.52 -21.03
CA LYS A 424 18.15 -21.43 -20.02
C LYS A 424 17.84 -19.97 -19.72
N HIS A 425 18.87 -19.13 -19.59
CA HIS A 425 18.69 -17.70 -19.43
C HIS A 425 18.05 -17.05 -20.66
N ARG A 426 18.45 -17.44 -21.88
CA ARG A 426 17.75 -16.99 -23.11
C ARG A 426 16.25 -17.31 -23.07
N MET A 427 15.88 -18.52 -22.65
CA MET A 427 14.48 -18.90 -22.46
C MET A 427 13.79 -18.01 -21.43
N ALA A 428 14.44 -17.75 -20.28
CA ALA A 428 13.90 -16.84 -19.27
C ALA A 428 13.64 -15.44 -19.84
N LEU A 429 14.56 -14.85 -20.60
CA LEU A 429 14.36 -13.53 -21.20
C LEU A 429 13.16 -13.50 -22.17
N VAL A 430 12.99 -14.55 -22.99
CA VAL A 430 11.84 -14.68 -23.90
C VAL A 430 10.54 -14.82 -23.13
N PHE A 431 10.51 -15.56 -22.03
CA PHE A 431 9.29 -15.70 -21.22
C PHE A 431 8.98 -14.41 -20.45
N ARG A 432 10.00 -13.75 -19.92
CA ARG A 432 9.91 -12.44 -19.26
C ARG A 432 9.43 -11.35 -20.21
N TRP A 433 9.63 -11.48 -21.53
CA TRP A 433 9.01 -10.57 -22.50
C TRP A 433 7.48 -10.58 -22.38
N TYR A 434 6.85 -11.76 -22.31
CA TYR A 434 5.39 -11.85 -22.13
C TYR A 434 4.97 -11.29 -20.77
N LEU A 435 5.68 -11.70 -19.70
CA LEU A 435 5.37 -11.24 -18.34
C LEU A 435 5.50 -9.71 -18.22
N GLY A 436 6.52 -9.08 -18.79
CA GLY A 436 6.66 -7.63 -18.78
C GLY A 436 5.59 -6.92 -19.64
N ASN A 437 5.36 -7.40 -20.86
CA ASN A 437 4.39 -6.77 -21.77
C ASN A 437 2.95 -6.92 -21.30
N SER A 438 2.60 -8.00 -20.58
CA SER A 438 1.26 -8.18 -20.02
C SER A 438 0.80 -7.08 -19.06
N SER A 439 1.72 -6.50 -18.28
CA SER A 439 1.45 -5.30 -17.48
C SER A 439 1.31 -4.05 -18.36
N ARG A 440 2.20 -3.89 -19.37
CA ARG A 440 2.13 -2.76 -20.31
C ARG A 440 0.81 -2.75 -21.10
N TRP A 441 0.35 -3.89 -21.60
CA TRP A 441 -0.90 -4.01 -22.35
C TRP A 441 -2.11 -3.58 -21.51
N ALA A 442 -2.11 -3.90 -20.21
CA ALA A 442 -3.16 -3.46 -19.29
C ALA A 442 -3.15 -1.94 -19.06
N ILE A 443 -1.95 -1.34 -18.98
CA ILE A 443 -1.75 0.11 -18.85
C ILE A 443 -2.21 0.84 -20.11
N THR A 444 -1.76 0.41 -21.29
CA THR A 444 -2.08 1.07 -22.57
C THR A 444 -3.47 0.73 -23.10
N GLY A 445 -4.09 -0.34 -22.60
CA GLY A 445 -5.42 -0.76 -23.03
C GLY A 445 -5.42 -1.44 -24.40
N ASP A 446 -4.37 -2.20 -24.72
CA ASP A 446 -4.27 -2.92 -26.00
C ASP A 446 -5.46 -3.90 -26.15
N PRO A 447 -6.36 -3.69 -27.13
CA PRO A 447 -7.59 -4.47 -27.25
C PRO A 447 -7.32 -5.92 -27.66
N ASP A 448 -6.28 -6.17 -28.46
CA ASP A 448 -5.94 -7.50 -28.95
C ASP A 448 -5.35 -8.37 -27.83
N ARG A 449 -4.79 -7.73 -26.81
CA ARG A 449 -4.14 -8.35 -25.65
C ARG A 449 -4.99 -8.34 -24.39
N ARG A 450 -6.28 -8.00 -24.43
CA ARG A 450 -7.17 -7.97 -23.25
C ARG A 450 -7.09 -9.24 -22.38
N THR A 451 -7.10 -10.42 -23.01
CA THR A 451 -7.01 -11.70 -22.27
C THR A 451 -5.65 -11.99 -21.65
N ASP A 452 -4.64 -11.16 -21.93
CA ASP A 452 -3.28 -11.25 -21.43
C ASP A 452 -2.97 -10.18 -20.37
N TYR A 453 -3.93 -9.34 -19.99
CA TYR A 453 -3.69 -8.29 -19.01
C TYR A 453 -3.23 -8.86 -17.68
N GLN A 454 -2.07 -8.38 -17.22
CA GLN A 454 -1.57 -8.60 -15.87
C GLN A 454 -1.98 -7.42 -15.00
N LEU A 455 -2.88 -7.68 -14.04
CA LEU A 455 -3.41 -6.69 -13.12
C LEU A 455 -3.08 -7.11 -11.69
N TRP A 456 -2.14 -6.40 -11.06
CA TRP A 456 -1.72 -6.65 -9.68
C TRP A 456 -2.83 -6.28 -8.71
N CYS A 457 -3.44 -7.28 -8.08
CA CYS A 457 -4.65 -7.07 -7.29
C CYS A 457 -4.74 -8.14 -6.21
N GLY A 458 -5.03 -7.73 -4.98
CA GLY A 458 -5.33 -8.62 -3.87
C GLY A 458 -6.83 -8.68 -3.56
N PRO A 459 -7.25 -9.54 -2.62
CA PRO A 459 -8.67 -9.74 -2.27
C PRO A 459 -9.35 -8.46 -1.73
N ALA A 460 -8.56 -7.48 -1.28
CA ALA A 460 -9.04 -6.17 -0.85
C ALA A 460 -9.95 -5.49 -1.89
N LEU A 461 -9.64 -5.59 -3.19
CA LEU A 461 -10.47 -4.96 -4.21
C LEU A 461 -11.83 -5.66 -4.36
N GLY A 462 -11.86 -6.99 -4.25
CA GLY A 462 -13.12 -7.73 -4.28
C GLY A 462 -14.03 -7.38 -3.10
N ALA A 463 -13.43 -7.25 -1.90
CA ALA A 463 -14.15 -6.80 -0.72
C ALA A 463 -14.67 -5.36 -0.89
N PHE A 464 -13.84 -4.47 -1.44
CA PHE A 464 -14.24 -3.10 -1.79
C PHE A 464 -15.40 -3.07 -2.79
N ASN A 465 -15.34 -3.84 -3.87
CA ASN A 465 -16.39 -3.89 -4.88
C ASN A 465 -17.73 -4.37 -4.28
N ARG A 466 -17.69 -5.38 -3.40
CA ARG A 466 -18.89 -5.83 -2.66
C ARG A 466 -19.44 -4.75 -1.73
N TRP A 467 -18.58 -4.08 -0.98
CA TRP A 467 -18.98 -3.00 -0.07
C TRP A 467 -19.53 -1.77 -0.82
N ALA A 468 -18.95 -1.45 -1.98
CA ALA A 468 -19.36 -0.33 -2.81
C ALA A 468 -20.64 -0.61 -3.63
N ALA A 469 -21.04 -1.87 -3.79
CA ALA A 469 -22.20 -2.27 -4.58
C ALA A 469 -23.49 -1.58 -4.08
N GLY A 470 -24.31 -1.11 -5.03
CA GLY A 470 -25.54 -0.38 -4.72
C GLY A 470 -25.33 1.04 -4.17
N SER A 471 -24.11 1.58 -4.26
CA SER A 471 -23.78 2.98 -3.92
C SER A 471 -23.25 3.74 -5.14
N PHE A 472 -22.98 5.04 -4.98
CA PHE A 472 -22.37 5.84 -6.04
C PHE A 472 -20.96 5.36 -6.43
N LEU A 473 -20.21 4.71 -5.51
CA LEU A 473 -18.89 4.13 -5.79
C LEU A 473 -18.95 2.83 -6.61
N ALA A 474 -20.13 2.26 -6.83
CA ALA A 474 -20.29 1.12 -7.75
C ALA A 474 -19.87 1.53 -9.17
N GLU A 475 -20.18 2.76 -9.58
CA GLU A 475 -19.83 3.33 -10.88
C GLU A 475 -18.35 3.74 -10.93
N PRO A 476 -17.52 3.15 -11.83
CA PRO A 476 -16.09 3.45 -11.89
C PRO A 476 -15.76 4.94 -12.07
N GLY A 477 -16.58 5.68 -12.81
CA GLY A 477 -16.39 7.13 -13.02
C GLY A 477 -16.49 7.97 -11.74
N ASN A 478 -17.10 7.44 -10.68
CA ASN A 478 -17.23 8.12 -9.39
C ASN A 478 -16.09 7.77 -8.40
N ARG A 479 -15.21 6.83 -8.75
CA ARG A 479 -14.13 6.37 -7.87
C ARG A 479 -12.96 7.33 -7.94
N THR A 480 -13.02 8.47 -7.26
CA THR A 480 -11.80 9.27 -7.04
C THR A 480 -11.01 8.67 -5.87
N VAL A 481 -9.68 8.78 -5.91
CA VAL A 481 -8.83 8.25 -4.84
C VAL A 481 -9.17 8.87 -3.48
N ALA A 482 -9.57 10.15 -3.48
CA ALA A 482 -10.05 10.85 -2.28
C ALA A 482 -11.38 10.28 -1.77
N GLN A 483 -12.37 10.03 -2.63
CA GLN A 483 -13.65 9.45 -2.20
C GLN A 483 -13.47 8.04 -1.64
N ILE A 484 -12.59 7.23 -2.23
CA ILE A 484 -12.23 5.91 -1.72
C ILE A 484 -11.68 6.04 -0.30
N ALA A 485 -10.64 6.86 -0.12
CA ALA A 485 -9.97 7.00 1.16
C ALA A 485 -10.88 7.55 2.27
N LEU A 486 -11.62 8.63 1.96
CA LEU A 486 -12.52 9.27 2.92
C LEU A 486 -13.65 8.32 3.34
N ASN A 487 -14.28 7.59 2.41
CA ASN A 487 -15.34 6.66 2.77
C ASN A 487 -14.84 5.46 3.58
N LEU A 488 -13.64 4.96 3.31
CA LEU A 488 -13.02 3.93 4.14
C LEU A 488 -12.79 4.42 5.58
N LEU A 489 -12.29 5.66 5.72
CA LEU A 489 -12.02 6.29 7.02
C LEU A 489 -13.29 6.65 7.81
N GLU A 490 -14.30 7.25 7.18
CA GLU A 490 -15.61 7.54 7.79
C GLU A 490 -16.28 6.26 8.27
N GLY A 491 -16.33 5.23 7.42
CA GLY A 491 -16.91 3.95 7.80
C GLY A 491 -16.11 3.26 8.90
N ALA A 492 -14.78 3.42 8.93
CA ALA A 492 -13.96 2.84 9.99
C ALA A 492 -14.28 3.50 11.35
N ALA A 493 -14.61 4.80 11.36
CA ALA A 493 -15.08 5.48 12.56
C ALA A 493 -16.45 4.95 13.02
N VAL A 494 -17.39 4.69 12.08
CA VAL A 494 -18.68 4.05 12.40
C VAL A 494 -18.49 2.65 12.99
N ALA A 495 -17.66 1.81 12.34
CA ALA A 495 -17.37 0.47 12.81
C ALA A 495 -16.72 0.47 14.21
N THR A 496 -15.80 1.41 14.43
CA THR A 496 -15.15 1.63 15.74
C THR A 496 -16.16 2.07 16.79
N ARG A 497 -17.05 3.02 16.49
CA ARG A 497 -18.11 3.46 17.40
C ARG A 497 -19.05 2.31 17.77
N ALA A 498 -19.49 1.53 16.79
CA ALA A 498 -20.33 0.35 17.01
C ALA A 498 -19.61 -0.68 17.90
N HIS A 499 -18.30 -0.86 17.73
CA HIS A 499 -17.50 -1.72 18.62
C HIS A 499 -17.41 -1.15 20.05
N GLN A 500 -17.16 0.15 20.23
CA GLN A 500 -17.14 0.78 21.56
C GLN A 500 -18.47 0.59 22.31
N LEU A 501 -19.60 0.81 21.64
CA LEU A 501 -20.93 0.56 22.21
C LEU A 501 -21.08 -0.90 22.65
N ARG A 502 -20.62 -1.85 21.82
CA ARG A 502 -20.64 -3.28 22.16
C ARG A 502 -19.78 -3.59 23.39
N THR A 503 -18.61 -2.97 23.52
CA THR A 503 -17.74 -3.17 24.71
C THR A 503 -18.32 -2.57 25.99
N LEU A 504 -19.27 -1.63 25.89
CA LEU A 504 -20.06 -1.12 27.02
C LEU A 504 -21.34 -1.95 27.29
N GLY A 505 -21.46 -3.14 26.68
CA GLY A 505 -22.57 -4.06 26.93
C GLY A 505 -23.85 -3.76 26.15
N VAL A 506 -23.85 -2.75 25.27
CA VAL A 506 -25.03 -2.43 24.43
C VAL A 506 -25.27 -3.58 23.46
N ALA A 507 -26.53 -3.98 23.31
CA ALA A 507 -26.96 -4.95 22.29
C ALA A 507 -26.92 -4.29 20.89
N VAL A 508 -25.71 -4.22 20.31
CA VAL A 508 -25.48 -3.54 19.03
C VAL A 508 -26.02 -4.38 17.86
N PRO A 509 -27.04 -3.91 17.12
CA PRO A 509 -27.55 -4.62 15.95
C PRO A 509 -26.50 -4.63 14.83
N ALA A 510 -26.53 -5.66 13.97
CA ALA A 510 -25.56 -5.82 12.89
C ALA A 510 -25.47 -4.58 11.97
N ALA A 511 -26.60 -3.91 11.72
CA ALA A 511 -26.68 -2.71 10.90
C ALA A 511 -25.90 -1.49 11.44
N ALA A 512 -25.57 -1.45 12.74
CA ALA A 512 -24.89 -0.31 13.35
C ALA A 512 -23.42 -0.19 12.91
N ALA A 513 -22.77 -1.31 12.54
CA ALA A 513 -21.42 -1.30 12.00
C ALA A 513 -21.39 -1.12 10.47
N VAL A 514 -22.54 -1.18 9.79
CA VAL A 514 -22.62 -1.11 8.33
C VAL A 514 -22.64 0.35 7.89
N PHE A 515 -21.54 0.77 7.28
CA PHE A 515 -21.41 2.06 6.60
C PHE A 515 -21.56 1.89 5.09
N ARG A 516 -22.48 2.63 4.47
CA ARG A 516 -22.63 2.69 3.01
C ARG A 516 -21.90 3.93 2.49
N PRO A 517 -21.21 3.85 1.32
CA PRO A 517 -20.53 5.01 0.77
C PRO A 517 -21.45 6.22 0.58
N VAL A 518 -20.95 7.38 0.96
CA VAL A 518 -21.57 8.70 0.77
C VAL A 518 -20.60 9.64 0.05
N ARG A 519 -21.14 10.67 -0.62
CA ARG A 519 -20.28 11.69 -1.23
C ARG A 519 -19.72 12.60 -0.15
N LEU A 520 -18.40 12.66 -0.04
CA LEU A 520 -17.67 13.43 0.97
C LEU A 520 -16.97 14.63 0.31
N ALA A 521 -16.76 15.71 1.06
CA ALA A 521 -16.11 16.92 0.57
C ALA A 521 -14.63 16.99 0.97
#